data_AF-U1PTB9-F1
#
_entry.id   AF-U1PTB9-F1
#
_cell.length_a   1.000
_cell.length_b   1.000
_cell.length_c   1.000
_cell.angle_alpha   90.00
_cell.angle_beta   90.00
_cell.angle_gamma   90.00
#
_symmetry.space_group_name_H-M   'P 1'
#
loop_
_entity.id
_entity.type
_entity.pdbx_description
1 polymer ?
#
loop_
_entity_poly.entity_id
_entity_poly.type
_entity_poly.pdbx_seq_one_letter_code
_entity_poly.pdbx_strand_id
1 'polypeptide(L)'
;MPTKAVGSHTLSALVALFAGQVLSKYVSEVLPSLGEASRVALTAVNSLPAVSIPHGAEAAGTVLVIVAVTAVWEITHLLRTRA
;
A
#
# COMPACT_ATOMS: atom_id res chain seq x y z
N MET A 1 2.31 24.48 -30.84
CA MET A 1 1.00 23.83 -31.09
C MET A 1 0.47 23.26 -29.77
N PRO A 2 -0.53 23.87 -29.12
CA PRO A 2 -0.92 23.53 -27.74
C PRO A 2 -2.11 22.56 -27.61
N THR A 3 -2.60 21.96 -28.69
CA THR A 3 -3.76 21.05 -28.66
C THR A 3 -3.42 19.59 -28.33
N LYS A 4 -2.18 19.14 -28.53
CA LYS A 4 -1.75 17.76 -28.25
C LYS A 4 -1.58 17.46 -26.75
N ALA A 5 -1.30 18.48 -25.93
CA ALA A 5 -1.06 18.31 -24.49
C ALA A 5 -2.34 18.17 -23.66
N VAL A 6 -3.42 18.87 -24.04
CA VAL A 6 -4.69 18.87 -23.29
C VAL A 6 -5.36 17.50 -23.32
N GLY A 7 -5.36 16.83 -24.48
CA GLY A 7 -5.93 15.47 -24.62
C GLY A 7 -5.13 14.39 -23.90
N SER A 8 -3.79 14.54 -23.82
CA SER A 8 -2.94 13.59 -23.11
C SER A 8 -3.12 13.68 -21.59
N HIS A 9 -3.31 14.88 -21.03
CA HIS A 9 -3.56 15.06 -19.60
C HIS A 9 -4.91 14.52 -19.15
N THR A 10 -5.98 14.77 -19.91
CA THR A 10 -7.32 14.26 -19.58
C THR A 10 -7.40 12.74 -19.76
N LEU A 11 -6.76 12.18 -20.79
CA LEU A 11 -6.67 10.73 -20.96
C LEU A 11 -5.85 10.07 -19.84
N SER A 12 -4.73 10.69 -19.43
CA SER A 12 -3.93 10.20 -18.31
C SER A 12 -4.71 10.23 -16.99
N ALA A 13 -5.46 11.29 -16.72
CA ALA A 13 -6.33 11.38 -15.53
C ALA A 13 -7.44 10.32 -15.56
N LEU A 14 -8.03 10.05 -16.72
CA LEU A 14 -9.04 9.00 -16.89
C LEU A 14 -8.46 7.60 -16.61
N VAL A 15 -7.29 7.30 -17.18
CA VAL A 15 -6.59 6.03 -16.93
C VAL A 15 -6.22 5.89 -15.46
N ALA A 16 -5.75 6.97 -14.82
CA ALA A 16 -5.44 6.97 -13.39
C ALA A 16 -6.68 6.70 -12.52
N LEU A 17 -7.85 7.24 -12.89
CA LEU A 17 -9.10 6.94 -12.19
C LEU A 17 -9.49 5.46 -12.33
N PHE A 18 -9.48 4.91 -13.55
CA PHE A 18 -9.81 3.49 -13.74
C PHE A 18 -8.81 2.56 -13.05
N ALA A 19 -7.51 2.84 -13.19
CA ALA A 19 -6.46 2.10 -12.50
C ALA A 19 -6.62 2.19 -10.98
N GLY A 20 -6.94 3.37 -10.44
CA GLY A 20 -7.19 3.59 -9.03
C GLY A 20 -8.41 2.82 -8.51
N GLN A 21 -9.50 2.76 -9.29
CA GLN A 21 -10.71 2.00 -8.93
C GLN A 21 -10.46 0.48 -8.93
N VAL A 22 -9.78 -0.02 -9.95
CA VAL A 22 -9.41 -1.45 -10.02
C VAL A 22 -8.46 -1.79 -8.89
N LEU A 23 -7.43 -0.97 -8.65
CA LEU A 23 -6.50 -1.15 -7.54
C LEU A 23 -7.23 -1.10 -6.19
N SER A 24 -8.15 -0.16 -5.99
CA SER A 24 -8.96 -0.06 -4.76
C SER A 24 -9.77 -1.33 -4.49
N LYS A 25 -10.32 -1.94 -5.54
CA LYS A 25 -11.05 -3.21 -5.42
C LYS A 25 -10.13 -4.36 -5.00
N TYR A 26 -8.98 -4.51 -5.65
CA TYR A 26 -7.98 -5.52 -5.28
C TYR A 26 -7.44 -5.30 -3.86
N VAL A 27 -7.13 -4.06 -3.52
CA VAL A 27 -6.68 -3.66 -2.18
C VAL A 27 -7.76 -4.01 -1.16
N SER A 28 -9.04 -3.73 -1.43
CA SER A 28 -10.14 -4.05 -0.50
C SER A 28 -10.36 -5.55 -0.30
N GLU A 29 -10.05 -6.38 -1.30
CA GLU A 29 -10.11 -7.85 -1.18
C GLU A 29 -8.89 -8.42 -0.44
N VAL A 30 -7.72 -7.77 -0.55
CA VAL A 30 -6.45 -8.23 0.04
C VAL A 30 -6.21 -7.67 1.45
N LEU A 31 -6.69 -6.46 1.76
CA LEU A 31 -6.52 -5.83 3.08
C LEU A 31 -7.05 -6.67 4.24
N PRO A 32 -8.23 -7.34 4.13
CA PRO A 32 -8.74 -8.17 5.22
C PRO A 32 -7.82 -9.34 5.56
N SER A 33 -7.25 -10.01 4.54
CA SER A 33 -6.34 -11.14 4.74
C SER A 33 -4.96 -10.70 5.22
N LEU A 34 -4.47 -9.54 4.76
CA LEU A 34 -3.26 -8.91 5.30
C LEU A 34 -3.45 -8.45 6.76
N GLY A 35 -4.64 -7.96 7.10
CA GLY A 35 -5.01 -7.61 8.47
C GLY A 35 -4.91 -8.81 9.41
N GLU A 36 -5.50 -9.94 9.04
CA GLU A 36 -5.38 -11.18 9.81
C GLU A 36 -3.93 -11.72 9.86
N ALA A 37 -3.20 -11.70 8.74
CA ALA A 37 -1.79 -12.09 8.73
C ALA A 37 -0.93 -11.20 9.65
N SER A 38 -1.20 -9.89 9.69
CA SER A 38 -0.52 -8.94 10.58
C SER A 38 -0.84 -9.18 12.05
N ARG A 39 -2.08 -9.58 12.39
CA ARG A 39 -2.45 -9.97 13.75
C ARG A 39 -1.73 -11.24 14.19
N VAL A 40 -1.63 -12.23 13.30
CA VAL A 40 -0.85 -13.47 13.58
C VAL A 40 0.63 -13.13 13.80
N ALA A 41 1.22 -12.30 12.95
CA ALA A 41 2.60 -11.85 13.11
C ALA A 41 2.82 -11.09 14.44
N LEU A 42 1.91 -10.17 14.79
CA LEU A 42 1.96 -9.44 16.07
C LEU A 42 1.81 -10.36 17.28
N THR A 43 0.95 -11.37 17.20
CA THR A 43 0.78 -12.37 18.27
C THR A 43 2.04 -13.22 18.42
N ALA A 44 2.68 -13.61 17.31
CA ALA A 44 3.95 -14.32 17.32
C ALA A 44 5.08 -13.46 17.91
N VAL A 45 5.16 -12.17 17.56
CA VAL A 45 6.16 -11.26 18.13
C VAL A 45 5.92 -11.02 19.61
N ASN A 46 4.67 -10.87 20.05
CA ASN A 46 4.32 -10.71 21.47
C ASN A 46 4.52 -11.99 22.31
N SER A 47 4.73 -13.15 21.68
CA SER A 47 5.16 -14.36 22.39
C SER A 47 6.62 -14.29 22.84
N LEU A 48 7.39 -13.32 22.32
CA LEU A 48 8.75 -13.05 22.79
C LEU A 48 8.68 -12.20 24.08
N PRO A 49 9.27 -12.67 25.19
CA PRO A 49 9.12 -12.04 26.51
C PRO A 49 9.72 -10.63 26.63
N ALA A 50 10.43 -10.15 25.61
CA ALA A 50 11.09 -8.85 25.59
C ALA A 50 10.30 -7.75 24.83
N VAL A 51 9.19 -8.09 24.18
CA VAL A 51 8.48 -7.18 23.27
C VAL A 51 6.99 -7.18 23.61
N SER A 52 6.52 -6.09 24.21
CA SER A 52 5.09 -5.89 24.49
C SER A 52 4.56 -4.82 23.52
N ILE A 53 3.99 -5.26 22.40
CA ILE A 53 3.31 -4.40 21.43
C ILE A 53 1.80 -4.46 21.76
N PRO A 54 1.16 -3.30 22.02
CA PRO A 54 -0.28 -3.24 22.28
C PRO A 54 -1.09 -3.93 21.17
N HIS A 55 -1.95 -4.88 21.52
CA HIS A 55 -2.70 -5.73 20.58
C HIS A 55 -3.91 -5.00 19.94
N GLY A 56 -3.91 -3.68 19.92
CA GLY A 56 -4.99 -2.88 19.33
C GLY A 56 -5.01 -3.00 17.81
N ALA A 57 -6.20 -2.96 17.21
CA ALA A 57 -6.37 -2.89 15.76
C ALA A 57 -5.60 -1.71 15.12
N GLU A 58 -5.37 -0.66 15.90
CA GLU A 58 -4.54 0.51 15.54
C GLU A 58 -3.06 0.15 15.33
N ALA A 59 -2.49 -0.76 16.13
CA ALA A 59 -1.10 -1.18 15.99
C ALA A 59 -0.90 -2.03 14.73
N ALA A 60 -1.84 -2.94 14.43
CA ALA A 60 -1.85 -3.73 13.20
C ALA A 60 -1.99 -2.85 11.96
N GLY A 61 -2.90 -1.89 11.98
CA GLY A 61 -3.08 -0.91 10.90
C GLY A 61 -1.82 -0.06 10.67
N THR A 62 -1.15 0.37 11.74
CA THR A 62 0.06 1.18 11.64
C THR A 62 1.21 0.41 10.99
N VAL A 63 1.44 -0.85 11.39
CA VAL A 63 2.46 -1.71 10.77
C VAL A 63 2.16 -1.91 9.28
N LEU A 64 0.89 -2.15 8.94
CA LEU A 64 0.46 -2.31 7.55
C LEU A 64 0.76 -1.06 6.70
N VAL A 65 0.45 0.13 7.23
CA VAL A 65 0.73 1.41 6.56
C VAL A 65 2.23 1.63 6.37
N ILE A 66 3.04 1.37 7.40
CA ILE A 66 4.51 1.49 7.31
C ILE A 66 5.07 0.57 6.22
N VAL A 67 4.61 -0.69 6.19
CA VAL A 67 5.03 -1.65 5.16
C VAL A 67 4.61 -1.19 3.76
N ALA A 68 3.37 -0.70 3.61
CA ALA A 68 2.86 -0.21 2.33
C ALA A 68 3.65 1.00 1.82
N VAL A 69 3.91 1.99 2.68
CA VAL A 69 4.68 3.20 2.32
C VAL A 69 6.12 2.83 1.96
N THR A 70 6.74 1.93 2.73
CA THR A 70 8.10 1.45 2.44
C THR A 70 8.16 0.71 1.11
N ALA A 71 7.18 -0.16 0.82
CA ALA A 71 7.11 -0.87 -0.46
C ALA A 71 6.93 0.10 -1.64
N VAL A 72 6.06 1.11 -1.52
CA VAL A 72 5.89 2.13 -2.56
C VAL A 72 7.19 2.89 -2.79
N TRP A 73 7.89 3.28 -1.72
CA TRP A 73 9.19 3.95 -1.82
C TRP A 73 10.22 3.09 -2.55
N GLU A 74 10.40 1.83 -2.14
CA GLU A 74 11.33 0.89 -2.77
C GLU A 74 11.02 0.65 -4.25
N ILE A 75 9.74 0.49 -4.60
CA ILE A 75 9.30 0.36 -6.00
C ILE A 75 9.69 1.61 -6.79
N THR A 76 9.41 2.82 -6.28
CA THR A 76 9.76 4.07 -6.98
C THR A 76 11.26 4.26 -7.13
N HIS A 77 12.04 3.88 -6.12
CA HIS A 77 13.50 3.91 -6.19
C HIS A 77 14.02 2.91 -7.22
N LEU A 78 13.53 1.67 -7.20
CA LEU A 78 13.89 0.63 -8.16
C LEU A 78 13.59 1.07 -9.60
N LEU A 79 12.40 1.65 -9.84
CA LEU A 79 12.00 2.20 -11.13
C LEU A 79 12.92 3.35 -11.57
N ARG A 80 13.31 4.25 -10.66
CA ARG A 80 14.23 5.36 -10.96
C ARG A 80 15.63 4.87 -11.32
N THR A 81 16.14 3.84 -10.64
CA THR A 81 17.49 3.31 -10.88
C THR A 81 17.61 2.43 -12.13
N ARG A 82 16.49 2.00 -12.72
CA ARG A 82 16.45 1.17 -13.94
C ARG A 82 16.04 1.93 -15.20
N ALA A 83 15.77 3.23 -15.10
CA ALA A 83 15.45 4.13 -16.21
C ALA A 83 16.67 4.96 -16.59
#